data_AF-A0A1G8EDH6-F1
#
_entry.id   AF-A0A1G8EDH6-F1
#
_cell.length_a   1.000
_cell.length_b   1.000
_cell.length_c   1.000
_cell.angle_alpha   90.00
_cell.angle_beta   90.00
_cell.angle_gamma   90.00
#
_symmetry.space_group_name_H-M   'P 1'
#
loop_
_entity.id
_entity.type
_entity.pdbx_description
1 polymer ?
#
loop_
_entity_poly.entity_id
_entity_poly.type
_entity_poly.pdbx_seq_one_letter_code
_entity_poly.pdbx_strand_id
1 'polypeptide(L)'
;MTTSQALAPNPYSPYATADPATRHVFPALFGIAPQPNVLALAACEQLAVVPAEPLIDADPSALPAGLCPTCVDAVKDCPPPRRGGQVAACRFCEMQTTHDGAVCALCRQEFHDDWQRIRPLSDTTPDGATPMRVGVARPEQVAAGARLPDGARLVDDTTPFANPFTVEWAIGNQLALQEDDARIHVVDLYRKWLTLTDADTKWPHLAERRAHILARLPDLKGRPLACTCDADKPCCGDALLDLANRDGEQS
;
A
#
# COMPACT_ATOMS: atom_id res chain seq x y z
N MET A 1 -8.66 -24.61 -28.40
CA MET A 1 -8.60 -24.37 -26.95
C MET A 1 -8.14 -22.94 -26.78
N THR A 2 -9.06 -22.01 -26.50
CA THR A 2 -8.72 -20.63 -26.15
C THR A 2 -8.18 -20.64 -24.72
N THR A 3 -6.92 -20.29 -24.54
CA THR A 3 -6.32 -20.13 -23.21
C THR A 3 -7.08 -18.99 -22.52
N SER A 4 -7.82 -19.29 -21.45
CA SER A 4 -8.48 -18.25 -20.66
C SER A 4 -7.42 -17.30 -20.13
N GLN A 5 -7.47 -16.04 -20.57
CA GLN A 5 -6.55 -15.02 -20.10
C GLN A 5 -6.74 -14.82 -18.59
N ALA A 6 -5.64 -14.78 -17.82
CA ALA A 6 -5.70 -14.48 -16.40
C ALA A 6 -6.14 -13.02 -16.20
N LEU A 7 -6.98 -12.79 -15.19
CA LEU A 7 -7.42 -11.44 -14.85
C LEU A 7 -6.28 -10.64 -14.22
N ALA A 8 -6.24 -9.34 -14.54
CA ALA A 8 -5.39 -8.41 -13.83
C ALA A 8 -5.85 -8.28 -12.36
N PRO A 9 -4.91 -8.15 -11.40
CA PRO A 9 -5.23 -7.93 -10.00
C PRO A 9 -6.00 -6.61 -9.79
N ASN A 10 -6.53 -6.42 -8.58
CA ASN A 10 -7.16 -5.15 -8.23
C ASN A 10 -6.13 -4.01 -8.21
N PRO A 11 -6.57 -2.75 -8.44
CA PRO A 11 -5.70 -1.60 -8.21
C PRO A 11 -5.14 -1.62 -6.78
N TYR A 12 -3.88 -1.25 -6.64
CA TYR A 12 -3.23 -1.19 -5.34
C TYR A 12 -3.79 -0.05 -4.49
N SER A 13 -3.89 -0.29 -3.18
CA SER A 13 -4.06 0.74 -2.16
C SER A 13 -3.31 0.30 -0.91
N PRO A 14 -2.54 1.20 -0.24
CA PRO A 14 -1.90 0.87 1.02
C PRO A 14 -2.91 0.69 2.17
N TYR A 15 -4.18 1.08 1.96
CA TYR A 15 -5.26 0.94 2.93
C TYR A 15 -6.17 -0.27 2.65
N ALA A 16 -5.96 -0.96 1.52
CA ALA A 16 -6.57 -2.26 1.27
C ALA A 16 -6.03 -3.29 2.28
N THR A 17 -6.87 -4.25 2.65
CA THR A 17 -6.46 -5.41 3.46
C THR A 17 -6.43 -6.69 2.65
N ALA A 18 -6.99 -6.67 1.44
CA ALA A 18 -6.97 -7.78 0.52
C ALA A 18 -5.58 -7.95 -0.12
N ASP A 19 -5.25 -9.19 -0.49
CA ASP A 19 -4.02 -9.51 -1.21
C ASP A 19 -3.98 -8.75 -2.56
N PRO A 20 -2.97 -7.88 -2.79
CA PRO A 20 -2.87 -7.10 -4.02
C PRO A 20 -2.46 -7.93 -5.25
N ALA A 21 -2.01 -9.17 -5.07
CA ALA A 21 -1.55 -10.02 -6.17
C ALA A 21 -2.70 -10.73 -6.92
N THR A 22 -3.93 -10.66 -6.41
CA THR A 22 -5.08 -11.37 -6.97
C THR A 22 -6.26 -10.44 -7.25
N ARG A 23 -7.17 -10.89 -8.13
CA ARG A 23 -8.42 -10.20 -8.45
C ARG A 23 -9.51 -10.60 -7.44
N HIS A 24 -10.10 -9.62 -6.76
CA HIS A 24 -11.16 -9.82 -5.77
C HIS A 24 -12.54 -9.56 -6.38
N VAL A 25 -13.53 -10.31 -5.90
CA VAL A 25 -14.93 -10.23 -6.37
C VAL A 25 -15.73 -9.34 -5.42
N PHE A 26 -16.54 -8.44 -5.98
CA PHE A 26 -17.38 -7.53 -5.22
C PHE A 26 -18.85 -7.88 -5.42
N PRO A 27 -19.56 -8.36 -4.39
CA PRO A 27 -20.99 -8.63 -4.51
C PRO A 27 -21.78 -7.33 -4.65
N ALA A 28 -22.76 -7.30 -5.56
CA ALA A 28 -23.68 -6.19 -5.67
C ALA A 28 -24.67 -6.21 -4.49
N LEU A 29 -24.59 -5.23 -3.61
CA LEU A 29 -25.51 -5.10 -2.48
C LEU A 29 -26.79 -4.42 -2.97
N PHE A 30 -27.93 -5.09 -2.84
CA PHE A 30 -29.22 -4.59 -3.36
C PHE A 30 -29.21 -4.28 -4.86
N GLY A 31 -28.42 -5.03 -5.64
CA GLY A 31 -28.27 -4.82 -7.08
C GLY A 31 -27.39 -3.62 -7.45
N ILE A 32 -26.75 -2.97 -6.47
CA ILE A 32 -25.84 -1.85 -6.69
C ILE A 32 -24.41 -2.36 -6.57
N ALA A 33 -23.68 -2.35 -7.69
CA ALA A 33 -22.24 -2.60 -7.69
C ALA A 33 -21.49 -1.39 -7.13
N PRO A 34 -20.38 -1.60 -6.39
CA PRO A 34 -19.57 -0.49 -5.91
C PRO A 34 -18.90 0.23 -7.09
N GLN A 35 -18.64 1.53 -6.92
CA GLN A 35 -18.01 2.34 -7.97
C GLN A 35 -16.55 1.96 -8.18
N PRO A 36 -16.01 2.06 -9.40
CA PRO A 36 -14.57 1.93 -9.63
C PRO A 36 -13.73 2.84 -8.74
N ASN A 37 -12.53 2.38 -8.41
CA ASN A 37 -11.52 3.09 -7.63
C ASN A 37 -11.89 3.42 -6.17
N VAL A 38 -12.95 2.82 -5.62
CA VAL A 38 -13.23 2.90 -4.17
C VAL A 38 -12.70 1.65 -3.46
N LEU A 39 -12.40 1.75 -2.16
CA LEU A 39 -12.23 0.57 -1.31
C LEU A 39 -13.61 0.02 -0.97
N ALA A 40 -13.86 -1.22 -1.38
CA ALA A 40 -15.08 -1.93 -1.06
C ALA A 40 -14.77 -3.28 -0.40
N LEU A 41 -15.75 -3.78 0.36
CA LEU A 41 -15.68 -5.12 0.93
C LEU A 41 -15.86 -6.15 -0.19
N ALA A 42 -14.82 -6.93 -0.44
CA ALA A 42 -14.87 -8.06 -1.36
C ALA A 42 -15.56 -9.27 -0.72
N ALA A 43 -15.91 -10.27 -1.53
CA ALA A 43 -16.52 -11.52 -1.10
C ALA A 43 -15.66 -12.31 -0.09
N CYS A 44 -14.34 -12.07 -0.06
CA CYS A 44 -13.42 -12.62 0.94
C CYS A 44 -13.40 -11.85 2.28
N GLU A 45 -14.35 -10.92 2.48
CA GLU A 45 -14.46 -10.04 3.64
C GLU A 45 -13.23 -9.11 3.85
N GLN A 46 -12.47 -8.85 2.79
CA GLN A 46 -11.34 -7.92 2.79
C GLN A 46 -11.63 -6.68 1.98
N LEU A 47 -10.97 -5.58 2.35
CA LEU A 47 -11.07 -4.34 1.60
C LEU A 47 -10.11 -4.38 0.43
N ALA A 48 -10.64 -4.23 -0.78
CA ALA A 48 -9.89 -4.16 -2.02
C ALA A 48 -10.37 -2.95 -2.84
N VAL A 49 -9.50 -2.39 -3.68
CA VAL A 49 -9.91 -1.32 -4.59
C VAL A 49 -10.74 -1.92 -5.71
N VAL A 50 -11.89 -1.34 -6.02
CA VAL A 50 -12.75 -1.81 -7.10
C VAL A 50 -12.09 -1.46 -8.45
N PRO A 51 -11.82 -2.45 -9.31
CA PRO A 51 -11.25 -2.20 -10.63
C PRO A 51 -12.25 -1.48 -11.54
N ALA A 52 -11.73 -0.78 -12.56
CA ALA A 52 -12.57 -0.14 -13.57
C ALA A 52 -13.27 -1.16 -14.47
N GLU A 53 -12.66 -2.32 -14.71
CA GLU A 53 -13.27 -3.39 -15.49
C GLU A 53 -14.17 -4.26 -14.58
N PRO A 54 -15.51 -4.22 -14.73
CA PRO A 54 -16.38 -5.09 -13.96
C PRO A 54 -16.17 -6.56 -14.35
N LEU A 55 -16.27 -7.44 -13.36
CA LEU A 55 -16.48 -8.88 -13.57
C LEU A 55 -17.96 -9.09 -13.92
N ILE A 56 -18.28 -9.14 -15.22
CA ILE A 56 -19.67 -9.33 -15.69
C ILE A 56 -19.92 -10.82 -15.94
N ASP A 57 -21.02 -11.34 -15.37
CA ASP A 57 -21.68 -12.60 -15.74
C ASP A 57 -20.75 -13.81 -15.93
N ALA A 58 -19.75 -13.97 -15.05
CA ALA A 58 -18.93 -15.16 -15.05
C ALA A 58 -19.76 -16.35 -14.55
N ASP A 59 -19.88 -17.40 -15.38
CA ASP A 59 -20.43 -18.69 -14.96
C ASP A 59 -19.67 -19.17 -13.70
N PRO A 60 -20.34 -19.37 -12.55
CA PRO A 60 -19.69 -19.83 -11.32
C PRO A 60 -18.91 -21.16 -11.49
N SER A 61 -19.27 -21.96 -12.49
CA SER A 61 -18.58 -23.21 -12.82
C SER A 61 -17.30 -23.00 -13.64
N ALA A 62 -17.12 -21.84 -14.27
CA ALA A 62 -16.02 -21.52 -15.17
C ALA A 62 -15.37 -20.15 -14.86
N LEU A 63 -15.02 -19.94 -13.60
CA LEU A 63 -14.37 -18.71 -13.15
C LEU A 63 -12.95 -18.57 -13.76
N PRO A 64 -12.54 -17.37 -14.21
CA PRO A 64 -11.23 -17.13 -14.82
C PRO A 64 -10.09 -17.25 -13.80
N ALA A 65 -8.89 -17.56 -14.31
CA ALA A 65 -7.68 -17.58 -13.51
C ALA A 65 -7.31 -16.18 -12.98
N GLY A 66 -6.59 -16.12 -11.86
CA GLY A 66 -6.14 -14.88 -11.22
C GLY A 66 -7.10 -14.34 -10.14
N LEU A 67 -8.26 -14.96 -9.93
CA LEU A 67 -9.16 -14.62 -8.84
C LEU A 67 -8.60 -15.08 -7.47
N CYS A 68 -8.90 -14.30 -6.43
CA CYS A 68 -8.66 -14.65 -5.04
C CYS A 68 -9.37 -15.98 -4.71
N PRO A 69 -8.66 -17.01 -4.19
CA PRO A 69 -9.27 -18.31 -3.89
C PRO A 69 -10.47 -18.21 -2.93
N THR A 70 -10.37 -17.37 -1.89
CA THR A 70 -11.48 -17.16 -0.95
C THR A 70 -12.69 -16.49 -1.60
N CYS A 71 -12.49 -15.58 -2.57
CA CYS A 71 -13.59 -15.02 -3.35
C CYS A 71 -14.23 -16.09 -4.25
N VAL A 72 -13.43 -16.97 -4.86
CA VAL A 72 -13.92 -18.09 -5.68
C VAL A 72 -14.81 -19.02 -4.85
N ASP A 73 -14.39 -19.36 -3.63
CA ASP A 73 -15.17 -20.17 -2.71
C ASP A 73 -16.48 -19.48 -2.33
N ALA A 74 -16.42 -18.19 -2.00
CA ALA A 74 -17.60 -17.37 -1.65
C ALA A 74 -18.63 -17.29 -2.78
N VAL A 75 -18.19 -17.18 -4.04
CA VAL A 75 -19.08 -17.15 -5.22
C VAL A 75 -19.73 -18.51 -5.48
N LYS A 76 -19.09 -19.62 -5.09
CA LYS A 76 -19.60 -20.98 -5.27
C LYS A 76 -20.51 -21.44 -4.14
N ASP A 77 -21.16 -20.50 -3.45
CA ASP A 77 -22.04 -20.74 -2.29
C ASP A 77 -21.33 -21.44 -1.11
N CYS A 78 -20.00 -21.36 -1.01
CA CYS A 78 -19.30 -21.71 0.21
C CYS A 78 -19.21 -20.43 1.05
N PRO A 79 -19.95 -20.31 2.17
CA PRO A 79 -19.89 -19.10 2.98
C PRO A 79 -18.42 -18.83 3.32
N PRO A 80 -17.92 -17.60 3.10
CA PRO A 80 -16.53 -17.31 3.39
C PRO A 80 -16.28 -17.64 4.87
N PRO A 81 -15.08 -18.11 5.22
CA PRO A 81 -14.73 -18.32 6.61
C PRO A 81 -14.91 -16.98 7.31
N ARG A 82 -15.92 -16.89 8.21
CA ARG A 82 -16.13 -15.68 9.01
C ARG A 82 -14.80 -15.34 9.66
N ARG A 83 -14.23 -14.19 9.34
CA ARG A 83 -13.06 -13.75 10.09
C ARG A 83 -13.51 -13.48 11.51
N GLY A 84 -13.02 -14.29 12.45
CA GLY A 84 -13.24 -14.13 13.89
C GLY A 84 -12.50 -12.92 14.46
N GLY A 85 -12.58 -11.77 13.79
CA GLY A 85 -11.95 -10.53 14.22
C GLY A 85 -12.54 -10.10 15.56
N GLN A 86 -11.66 -9.77 16.51
CA GLN A 86 -12.09 -9.15 17.75
C GLN A 86 -12.69 -7.79 17.43
N VAL A 87 -13.87 -7.50 17.98
CA VAL A 87 -14.45 -6.16 17.90
C VAL A 87 -13.55 -5.22 18.69
N ALA A 88 -12.99 -4.22 18.02
CA ALA A 88 -12.16 -3.19 18.61
C ALA A 88 -12.66 -1.80 18.21
N ALA A 89 -12.36 -0.77 19.00
CA ALA A 89 -12.62 0.61 18.60
C ALA A 89 -11.64 1.03 17.50
N CYS A 90 -12.15 1.70 16.47
CA CYS A 90 -11.33 2.31 15.43
C CYS A 90 -10.44 3.37 16.09
N ARG A 91 -9.13 3.33 15.87
CA ARG A 91 -8.19 4.27 16.50
C ARG A 91 -8.30 5.72 16.00
N PHE A 92 -9.07 5.97 14.95
CA PHE A 92 -9.24 7.29 14.34
C PHE A 92 -10.60 7.92 14.63
N CYS A 93 -11.67 7.13 14.58
CA CYS A 93 -13.05 7.61 14.78
C CYS A 93 -13.79 6.92 15.93
N GLU A 94 -13.12 6.04 16.67
CA GLU A 94 -13.62 5.31 17.85
C GLU A 94 -14.79 4.35 17.60
N MET A 95 -15.32 4.28 16.38
CA MET A 95 -16.37 3.32 16.01
C MET A 95 -15.91 1.87 16.15
N GLN A 96 -16.79 0.99 16.64
CA GLN A 96 -16.52 -0.44 16.70
C GLN A 96 -16.31 -1.03 15.29
N THR A 97 -15.28 -1.84 15.14
CA THR A 97 -14.88 -2.47 13.87
C THR A 97 -14.36 -3.87 14.12
N THR A 98 -14.58 -4.76 13.15
CA THR A 98 -14.01 -6.12 13.10
C THR A 98 -12.83 -6.22 12.12
N HIS A 99 -12.48 -5.12 11.44
CA HIS A 99 -11.36 -5.08 10.51
C HIS A 99 -10.01 -5.10 11.21
N ASP A 100 -9.05 -5.78 10.60
CA ASP A 100 -7.68 -5.92 11.08
C ASP A 100 -7.00 -4.55 11.27
N GLY A 101 -6.20 -4.43 12.34
CA GLY A 101 -5.37 -3.24 12.62
C GLY A 101 -6.11 -2.04 13.22
N ALA A 102 -7.28 -2.24 13.82
CA ALA A 102 -8.05 -1.19 14.53
C ALA A 102 -8.36 0.06 13.66
N VAL A 103 -8.52 -0.09 12.35
CA VAL A 103 -9.01 0.96 11.45
C VAL A 103 -10.26 0.44 10.74
N CYS A 104 -11.38 1.14 10.92
CA CYS A 104 -12.63 0.76 10.28
C CYS A 104 -12.60 0.99 8.75
N ALA A 105 -13.52 0.33 8.03
CA ALA A 105 -13.62 0.46 6.58
C ALA A 105 -13.82 1.92 6.12
N LEU A 106 -14.58 2.71 6.87
CA LEU A 106 -14.84 4.12 6.52
C LEU A 106 -13.56 4.97 6.59
N CYS A 107 -12.80 4.89 7.68
CA CYS A 107 -11.52 5.61 7.77
C CYS A 107 -10.52 5.12 6.72
N ARG A 108 -10.49 3.82 6.39
CA ARG A 108 -9.65 3.30 5.30
C ARG A 108 -10.05 3.90 3.95
N GLN A 109 -11.35 4.03 3.68
CA GLN A 109 -11.86 4.68 2.48
C GLN A 109 -11.43 6.16 2.43
N GLU A 110 -11.60 6.91 3.50
CA GLU A 110 -11.16 8.32 3.57
C GLU A 110 -9.65 8.45 3.32
N PHE A 111 -8.83 7.61 3.95
CA PHE A 111 -7.39 7.61 3.71
C PHE A 111 -7.03 7.21 2.29
N HIS A 112 -7.80 6.29 1.69
CA HIS A 112 -7.62 5.92 0.30
C HIS A 112 -7.96 7.08 -0.63
N ASP A 113 -9.03 7.82 -0.39
CA ASP A 113 -9.41 9.00 -1.17
C ASP A 113 -8.35 10.11 -1.04
N ASP A 114 -7.85 10.36 0.17
CA ASP A 114 -6.72 11.27 0.41
C ASP A 114 -5.49 10.84 -0.38
N TRP A 115 -5.14 9.56 -0.31
CA TRP A 115 -4.00 9.00 -1.02
C TRP A 115 -4.17 9.05 -2.54
N GLN A 116 -5.36 8.80 -3.07
CA GLN A 116 -5.64 8.94 -4.50
C GLN A 116 -5.51 10.38 -4.97
N ARG A 117 -5.97 11.35 -4.17
CA ARG A 117 -5.88 12.78 -4.52
C ARG A 117 -4.45 13.29 -4.61
N ILE A 118 -3.57 12.83 -3.71
CA ILE A 118 -2.17 13.24 -3.67
C ILE A 118 -1.27 12.38 -4.55
N ARG A 119 -1.75 11.21 -4.99
CA ARG A 119 -1.03 10.38 -5.95
C ARG A 119 -1.03 11.12 -7.29
N PRO A 120 0.15 11.36 -7.89
CA PRO A 120 0.20 11.89 -9.24
C PRO A 120 -0.60 10.95 -10.15
N LEU A 121 -1.64 11.48 -10.80
CA LEU A 121 -2.34 10.77 -11.88
C LEU A 121 -1.43 10.57 -13.11
N SER A 122 -0.19 11.06 -13.04
CA SER A 122 0.79 11.04 -14.11
C SER A 122 1.31 9.63 -14.40
N ASP A 123 0.80 9.13 -15.52
CA ASP A 123 1.55 8.43 -16.55
C ASP A 123 2.10 7.05 -16.16
N THR A 124 1.37 6.04 -16.63
CA THR A 124 2.01 4.92 -17.31
C THR A 124 3.28 5.43 -18.00
N THR A 125 4.45 4.96 -17.55
CA THR A 125 5.70 5.18 -18.28
C THR A 125 5.51 4.80 -19.76
N PRO A 126 6.36 5.23 -20.70
CA PRO A 126 6.25 4.82 -22.10
C PRO A 126 6.19 3.29 -22.30
N ASP A 127 6.66 2.52 -21.31
CA ASP A 127 6.59 1.05 -21.24
C ASP A 127 5.41 0.51 -20.40
N GLY A 128 4.51 1.38 -19.91
CA GLY A 128 3.34 1.06 -19.09
C GLY A 128 3.64 0.68 -17.64
N ALA A 129 4.90 0.61 -17.22
CA ALA A 129 5.28 0.24 -15.86
C ALA A 129 5.08 1.43 -14.90
N THR A 130 4.09 1.33 -14.02
CA THR A 130 3.89 2.27 -12.92
C THR A 130 5.12 2.21 -11.99
N PRO A 131 5.72 3.34 -11.58
CA PRO A 131 6.73 3.33 -10.53
C PRO A 131 6.19 2.58 -9.33
N MET A 132 6.86 1.49 -8.94
CA MET A 132 6.41 0.62 -7.86
C MET A 132 7.54 0.34 -6.88
N ARG A 133 7.15 0.05 -5.64
CA ARG A 133 8.06 -0.56 -4.68
C ARG A 133 8.23 -2.03 -5.06
N VAL A 134 9.48 -2.47 -5.14
CA VAL A 134 9.82 -3.89 -5.30
C VAL A 134 10.47 -4.35 -4.01
N GLY A 135 9.92 -5.39 -3.39
CA GLY A 135 10.60 -6.08 -2.30
C GLY A 135 11.85 -6.75 -2.82
N VAL A 136 13.00 -6.50 -2.20
CA VAL A 136 14.23 -7.24 -2.52
C VAL A 136 14.62 -8.15 -1.38
N ALA A 137 15.29 -9.23 -1.74
CA ALA A 137 15.94 -10.14 -0.81
C ALA A 137 16.90 -9.33 0.11
N ARG A 138 17.19 -9.82 1.32
CA ARG A 138 17.87 -9.06 2.40
C ARG A 138 19.17 -8.37 1.92
N PRO A 139 19.65 -7.31 2.62
CA PRO A 139 20.83 -6.55 2.19
C PRO A 139 22.06 -7.43 1.94
N GLU A 140 22.23 -8.50 2.72
CA GLU A 140 23.27 -9.53 2.56
C GLU A 140 23.23 -10.24 1.20
N GLN A 141 22.04 -10.44 0.62
CA GLN A 141 21.87 -11.06 -0.70
C GLN A 141 22.14 -10.05 -1.82
N VAL A 142 21.74 -8.78 -1.65
CA VAL A 142 22.10 -7.68 -2.57
C VAL A 142 23.62 -7.47 -2.57
N ALA A 143 24.26 -7.47 -1.40
CA ALA A 143 25.71 -7.37 -1.24
C ALA A 143 26.45 -8.60 -1.81
N ALA A 144 25.83 -9.79 -1.76
CA ALA A 144 26.32 -11.01 -2.40
C ALA A 144 26.12 -11.04 -3.94
N GLY A 145 25.72 -9.92 -4.55
CA GLY A 145 25.60 -9.77 -6.00
C GLY A 145 24.21 -10.07 -6.56
N ALA A 146 23.17 -10.18 -5.72
CA ALA A 146 21.80 -10.19 -6.23
C ALA A 146 21.54 -8.88 -6.97
N ARG A 147 21.19 -8.99 -8.25
CA ARG A 147 20.89 -7.83 -9.08
C ARG A 147 19.54 -7.25 -8.64
N LEU A 148 19.51 -5.94 -8.46
CA LEU A 148 18.25 -5.20 -8.38
C LEU A 148 17.48 -5.39 -9.69
N PRO A 149 16.14 -5.35 -9.66
CA PRO A 149 15.35 -5.22 -10.88
C PRO A 149 15.88 -4.07 -11.76
N ASP A 150 15.77 -4.23 -13.08
CA ASP A 150 16.31 -3.25 -14.02
C ASP A 150 15.78 -1.84 -13.72
N GLY A 151 16.70 -0.89 -13.56
CA GLY A 151 16.40 0.52 -13.27
C GLY A 151 16.00 0.83 -11.82
N ALA A 152 15.83 -0.17 -10.96
CA ALA A 152 15.43 0.05 -9.56
C ALA A 152 16.52 0.75 -8.73
N ARG A 153 16.10 1.58 -7.77
CA ARG A 153 16.99 2.23 -6.79
C ARG A 153 16.77 1.64 -5.40
N LEU A 154 17.86 1.20 -4.76
CA LEU A 154 17.82 0.77 -3.36
C LEU A 154 17.56 1.98 -2.45
N VAL A 155 16.65 1.84 -1.49
CA VAL A 155 16.27 2.87 -0.51
C VAL A 155 16.16 2.33 0.93
N ASP A 156 16.90 1.26 1.23
CA ASP A 156 16.91 0.64 2.56
C ASP A 156 17.77 1.41 3.59
N ASP A 157 17.94 0.80 4.77
CA ASP A 157 18.69 1.31 5.92
C ASP A 157 20.19 1.53 5.65
N THR A 158 20.73 0.97 4.57
CA THR A 158 22.11 1.17 4.13
C THR A 158 22.30 2.41 3.26
N THR A 159 21.20 3.05 2.85
CA THR A 159 21.21 4.20 1.94
C THR A 159 20.92 5.52 2.66
N PRO A 160 21.27 6.66 2.05
CA PRO A 160 20.88 7.97 2.60
C PRO A 160 19.36 8.18 2.69
N PHE A 161 18.56 7.38 1.97
CA PHE A 161 17.10 7.44 1.96
C PHE A 161 16.43 6.67 3.10
N ALA A 162 17.20 6.08 4.02
CA ALA A 162 16.68 5.35 5.16
C ALA A 162 15.76 6.21 6.05
N ASN A 163 14.72 5.61 6.61
CA ASN A 163 13.85 6.23 7.61
C ASN A 163 14.59 6.35 8.97
N PRO A 164 14.76 7.55 9.55
CA PRO A 164 15.38 7.70 10.87
C PRO A 164 14.46 7.30 12.04
N PHE A 165 13.16 7.14 11.81
CA PHE A 165 12.19 6.71 12.82
C PHE A 165 12.04 5.18 12.80
N THR A 166 12.27 4.54 13.94
CA THR A 166 12.24 3.08 14.05
C THR A 166 10.99 2.58 14.77
N VAL A 167 10.60 1.34 14.46
CA VAL A 167 9.44 0.66 15.09
C VAL A 167 9.64 0.60 16.61
N GLU A 168 10.84 0.27 17.07
CA GLU A 168 11.21 0.20 18.48
C GLU A 168 11.06 1.56 19.15
N TRP A 169 11.47 2.65 18.48
CA TRP A 169 11.30 4.00 19.00
C TRP A 169 9.82 4.36 19.15
N ALA A 170 8.98 4.04 18.16
CA ALA A 170 7.54 4.32 18.23
C ALA A 170 6.86 3.56 19.36
N ILE A 171 7.19 2.28 19.55
CA ILE A 171 6.67 1.47 20.66
C ILE A 171 7.17 2.02 22.01
N GLY A 172 8.47 2.29 22.13
CA GLY A 172 9.09 2.80 23.36
C GLY A 172 8.54 4.16 23.81
N ASN A 173 8.09 4.99 22.86
CA ASN A 173 7.45 6.29 23.14
C ASN A 173 5.91 6.21 23.20
N GLN A 174 5.34 5.01 23.24
CA GLN A 174 3.89 4.78 23.35
C GLN A 174 3.08 5.43 22.20
N LEU A 175 3.69 5.59 21.02
CA LEU A 175 3.01 6.08 19.82
C LEU A 175 2.24 4.96 19.11
N ALA A 176 2.56 3.71 19.43
CA ALA A 176 1.87 2.52 19.00
C ALA A 176 2.04 1.40 20.04
N LEU A 177 1.06 0.50 20.13
CA LEU A 177 1.09 -0.63 21.06
C LEU A 177 1.60 -1.93 20.41
N GLN A 178 1.53 -2.01 19.08
CA GLN A 178 1.84 -3.21 18.29
C GLN A 178 2.79 -2.85 17.14
N GLU A 179 3.52 -3.85 16.64
CA GLU A 179 4.55 -3.66 15.61
C GLU A 179 3.97 -3.11 14.29
N ASP A 180 2.86 -3.66 13.82
CA ASP A 180 2.22 -3.22 12.58
C ASP A 180 1.75 -1.77 12.65
N ASP A 181 1.20 -1.37 13.80
CA ASP A 181 0.80 0.02 14.05
C ASP A 181 2.00 0.96 14.11
N ALA A 182 3.05 0.53 14.79
CA ALA A 182 4.31 1.27 14.88
C ALA A 182 4.92 1.48 13.49
N ARG A 183 4.86 0.46 12.63
CA ARG A 183 5.37 0.53 11.25
C ARG A 183 4.61 1.55 10.40
N ILE A 184 3.27 1.54 10.45
CA ILE A 184 2.45 2.57 9.80
C ILE A 184 2.86 3.96 10.33
N HIS A 185 2.96 4.09 11.66
CA HIS A 185 3.25 5.35 12.29
C HIS A 185 4.61 5.93 11.89
N VAL A 186 5.67 5.12 11.86
CA VAL A 186 7.02 5.61 11.49
C VAL A 186 7.13 5.98 10.02
N VAL A 187 6.40 5.31 9.13
CA VAL A 187 6.35 5.67 7.70
C VAL A 187 5.59 6.98 7.50
N ASP A 188 4.46 7.15 8.18
CA ASP A 188 3.71 8.42 8.15
C ASP A 188 4.51 9.57 8.78
N LEU A 189 5.22 9.30 9.88
CA LEU A 189 6.08 10.29 10.51
C LEU A 189 7.25 10.68 9.60
N TYR A 190 7.82 9.70 8.89
CA TYR A 190 8.86 9.94 7.89
C TYR A 190 8.36 10.82 6.74
N ARG A 191 7.19 10.50 6.17
CA ARG A 191 6.56 11.32 5.13
C ARG A 191 6.36 12.76 5.64
N LYS A 192 5.75 12.93 6.82
CA LYS A 192 5.52 14.24 7.44
C LYS A 192 6.81 14.99 7.67
N TRP A 193 7.84 14.33 8.20
CA TRP A 193 9.15 14.94 8.43
C TRP A 193 9.78 15.46 7.14
N LEU A 194 9.65 14.75 6.03
CA LEU A 194 10.14 15.24 4.73
C LEU A 194 9.32 16.42 4.20
N THR A 195 8.00 16.49 4.46
CA THR A 195 7.12 17.52 3.88
C THR A 195 6.84 18.75 4.74
N LEU A 196 6.98 18.67 6.06
CA LEU A 196 6.64 19.77 6.98
C LEU A 196 7.68 20.89 6.92
N THR A 197 7.22 22.15 6.89
CA THR A 197 8.09 23.34 6.88
C THR A 197 8.81 23.58 8.20
N ASP A 198 8.26 23.11 9.32
CA ASP A 198 8.80 23.25 10.67
C ASP A 198 9.53 21.99 11.19
N ALA A 199 9.74 20.99 10.32
CA ALA A 199 10.36 19.72 10.68
C ALA A 199 11.73 19.90 11.37
N ASP A 200 12.55 20.85 10.90
CA ASP A 200 13.90 21.08 11.42
C ASP A 200 13.89 21.73 12.82
N THR A 201 12.82 22.44 13.16
CA THR A 201 12.61 22.95 14.53
C THR A 201 12.28 21.79 15.48
N LYS A 202 11.48 20.83 15.02
CA LYS A 202 11.03 19.68 15.83
C LYS A 202 12.11 18.60 15.96
N TRP A 203 12.93 18.40 14.94
CA TRP A 203 14.01 17.42 14.91
C TRP A 203 15.33 18.03 14.41
N PRO A 204 15.95 18.96 15.16
CA PRO A 204 17.12 19.70 14.70
C PRO A 204 18.33 18.80 14.42
N HIS A 205 18.47 17.70 15.16
CA HIS A 205 19.53 16.72 14.96
C HIS A 205 19.39 15.90 13.67
N LEU A 206 18.24 15.99 12.97
CA LEU A 206 18.00 15.33 11.69
C LEU A 206 18.02 16.30 10.50
N ALA A 207 18.18 17.60 10.72
CA ALA A 207 18.03 18.62 9.67
C ALA A 207 18.98 18.41 8.48
N GLU A 208 20.26 18.09 8.74
CA GLU A 208 21.24 17.82 7.69
C GLU A 208 20.84 16.59 6.84
N ARG A 209 20.39 15.52 7.50
CA ARG A 209 19.90 14.31 6.82
C ARG A 209 18.67 14.61 5.97
N ARG A 210 17.74 15.42 6.49
CA ARG A 210 16.55 15.85 5.76
C ARG A 210 16.93 16.58 4.47
N ALA A 211 17.79 17.58 4.59
CA ALA A 211 18.27 18.37 3.45
C ALA A 211 18.95 17.48 2.40
N HIS A 212 19.78 16.52 2.84
CA HIS A 212 20.43 15.57 1.95
C HIS A 212 19.44 14.70 1.18
N ILE A 213 18.40 14.17 1.85
CA ILE A 213 17.36 13.36 1.20
C ILE A 213 16.58 14.20 0.19
N LEU A 214 16.12 15.38 0.57
CA LEU A 214 15.32 16.26 -0.29
C LEU A 214 16.09 16.68 -1.54
N ALA A 215 17.39 16.99 -1.42
CA ALA A 215 18.24 17.34 -2.55
C ALA A 215 18.41 16.19 -3.56
N ARG A 216 18.25 14.93 -3.11
CA ARG A 216 18.41 13.72 -3.93
C ARG A 216 17.09 13.09 -4.35
N LEU A 217 15.97 13.59 -3.86
CA LEU A 217 14.65 13.10 -4.22
C LEU A 217 14.39 13.09 -5.75
N PRO A 218 14.88 14.08 -6.55
CA PRO A 218 14.78 14.02 -8.01
C PRO A 218 15.45 12.79 -8.64
N ASP A 219 16.47 12.20 -8.02
CA ASP A 219 17.15 11.01 -8.53
C ASP A 219 16.22 9.77 -8.57
N LEU A 220 15.14 9.81 -7.78
CA LEU A 220 14.16 8.73 -7.64
C LEU A 220 12.96 8.86 -8.58
N LYS A 221 12.77 10.03 -9.21
CA LYS A 221 11.60 10.30 -10.07
C LYS A 221 11.52 9.30 -11.22
N GLY A 222 10.34 8.69 -11.40
CA GLY A 222 10.05 7.70 -12.44
C GLY A 222 10.75 6.36 -12.29
N ARG A 223 11.46 6.09 -11.18
CA ARG A 223 12.20 4.84 -10.98
C ARG A 223 11.47 3.89 -10.02
N PRO A 224 11.54 2.56 -10.24
CA PRO A 224 11.16 1.59 -9.21
C PRO A 224 12.06 1.74 -7.98
N LEU A 225 11.50 1.57 -6.79
CA LEU A 225 12.27 1.63 -5.55
C LEU A 225 12.36 0.23 -4.92
N ALA A 226 13.57 -0.21 -4.64
CA ALA A 226 13.85 -1.46 -3.97
C ALA A 226 14.09 -1.22 -2.47
N CYS A 227 13.42 -1.99 -1.62
CA CYS A 227 13.69 -1.99 -0.20
C CYS A 227 13.66 -3.42 0.35
N THR A 228 14.37 -3.62 1.45
CA THR A 228 14.51 -4.91 2.15
C THR A 228 13.40 -5.14 3.18
N CYS A 229 12.52 -4.16 3.39
CA CYS A 229 11.29 -4.34 4.13
C CYS A 229 10.33 -5.29 3.40
N ASP A 230 9.48 -5.97 4.17
CA ASP A 230 8.48 -6.89 3.64
C ASP A 230 7.52 -6.19 2.67
N ALA A 231 7.25 -6.85 1.53
CA ALA A 231 6.52 -6.28 0.41
C ALA A 231 5.03 -6.05 0.69
N ASP A 232 4.47 -6.63 1.75
CA ASP A 232 3.11 -6.48 2.23
C ASP A 232 2.97 -5.44 3.36
N LYS A 233 4.09 -4.88 3.85
CA LYS A 233 4.10 -3.94 4.97
C LYS A 233 4.40 -2.51 4.50
N PRO A 234 3.93 -1.47 5.22
CA PRO A 234 4.34 -0.09 4.94
C PRO A 234 5.86 0.10 5.04
N CYS A 235 6.44 0.88 4.12
CA CYS A 235 7.88 1.09 4.01
C CYS A 235 8.25 2.55 3.70
N CYS A 236 9.49 2.94 4.00
CA CYS A 236 10.06 4.21 3.53
C CYS A 236 10.02 4.36 2.01
N GLY A 237 10.15 3.26 1.27
CA GLY A 237 10.04 3.23 -0.19
C GLY A 237 8.70 3.77 -0.68
N ASP A 238 7.59 3.51 0.03
CA ASP A 238 6.28 4.02 -0.35
C ASP A 238 6.21 5.55 -0.21
N ALA A 239 6.76 6.07 0.89
CA ALA A 239 6.82 7.51 1.14
C ALA A 239 7.70 8.21 0.10
N LEU A 240 8.86 7.64 -0.23
CA LEU A 240 9.78 8.21 -1.21
C LEU A 240 9.23 8.15 -2.63
N LEU A 241 8.54 7.06 -2.99
CA LEU A 241 7.93 6.92 -4.30
C LEU A 241 6.83 7.96 -4.51
N ASP A 242 6.00 8.18 -3.49
CA ASP A 242 5.02 9.27 -3.47
C ASP A 242 5.70 10.63 -3.62
N LEU A 243 6.65 10.97 -2.75
CA LEU A 243 7.31 12.28 -2.75
C LEU A 243 8.09 12.58 -4.04
N ALA A 244 8.82 11.61 -4.59
CA ALA A 244 9.66 11.81 -5.78
C ALA A 244 8.86 12.00 -7.07
N ASN A 245 7.63 11.52 -7.11
CA ASN A 245 6.78 11.58 -8.30
C ASN A 245 5.74 12.69 -8.24
N ARG A 246 5.62 13.44 -7.13
CA ARG A 246 4.79 14.65 -7.07
C ARG A 246 5.33 15.70 -8.04
N ASP A 247 4.50 16.11 -8.99
CA ASP A 247 4.84 17.15 -9.96
C ASP A 247 4.78 18.52 -9.29
N GLY A 248 5.89 18.94 -8.67
CA GLY A 248 6.27 20.36 -8.48
C GLY A 248 5.27 21.34 -7.82
N GLU A 249 4.11 20.92 -7.29
CA GLU A 249 3.09 21.77 -6.65
C GLU A 249 3.53 22.36 -5.29
N GLN A 250 4.84 22.53 -5.09
CA GLN A 250 5.41 23.32 -4.02
C GLN A 250 6.20 24.47 -4.67
N SER A 251 5.48 25.48 -5.16
CA SER A 251 5.98 26.84 -5.37
C SER A 251 5.17 27.79 -4.51
#